data_AF-A0A2T9JPZ2-F1
#
_entry.id   AF-A0A2T9JPZ2-F1
#
_cell.length_a   1.000
_cell.length_b   1.000
_cell.length_c   1.000
_cell.angle_alpha   90.00
_cell.angle_beta   90.00
_cell.angle_gamma   90.00
#
_symmetry.space_group_name_H-M   'P 1'
#
loop_
_entity.id
_entity.type
_entity.pdbx_description
1 polymer ?
#
loop_
_entity_poly.entity_id
_entity_poly.type
_entity_poly.pdbx_seq_one_letter_code
_entity_poly.pdbx_strand_id
1 'polypeptide(L)'
;MITLALVASGALAAHFCWAGLYGLGELLCGLLDIGWKNAHPNPYAVALHWPQSEGRARGLDLLWVLGNLVLLTVLTFIATHYAVGWQLASKSPVRSALYGWVAEATAAQGAIAHVVTNLELDGAAVGYEGVLKHLTLDSSKKIVSLVLAECELFTLVAKGGLVHHVRNPRDKPLPNIVLSGEAIRNVAFIPIGLPAA
;
A
#
# COMPACT_ATOMS: atom_id res chain seq x y z
N MET A 1 6.47 -16.35 1.33
CA MET A 1 5.72 -17.14 0.32
C MET A 1 4.51 -16.39 -0.24
N ILE A 2 3.73 -15.69 0.61
CA ILE A 2 2.48 -15.01 0.20
C ILE A 2 2.73 -13.88 -0.83
N THR A 3 3.79 -13.10 -0.69
CA THR A 3 4.15 -12.04 -1.65
C THR A 3 4.42 -12.59 -3.06
N LEU A 4 5.09 -13.74 -3.17
CA LEU A 4 5.35 -14.39 -4.45
C LEU A 4 4.05 -14.88 -5.10
N ALA A 5 3.14 -15.47 -4.30
CA ALA A 5 1.84 -15.91 -4.79
C ALA A 5 0.96 -14.74 -5.26
N LEU A 6 1.04 -13.59 -4.58
CA LEU A 6 0.32 -12.37 -4.97
C LEU A 6 0.86 -11.80 -6.29
N VAL A 7 2.18 -11.67 -6.41
CA VAL A 7 2.83 -11.19 -7.64
C VAL A 7 2.53 -12.14 -8.80
N ALA A 8 2.61 -13.46 -8.58
CA ALA A 8 2.33 -14.46 -9.60
C ALA A 8 0.85 -14.45 -10.05
N SER A 9 -0.09 -14.41 -9.09
CA SER A 9 -1.52 -14.37 -9.42
C SER A 9 -1.94 -13.07 -10.10
N GLY A 10 -1.38 -11.92 -9.67
CA GLY A 10 -1.57 -10.63 -10.34
C GLY A 10 -1.03 -10.60 -11.76
N ALA A 11 0.18 -11.14 -11.98
CA ALA A 11 0.75 -11.28 -13.32
C ALA A 11 -0.12 -12.18 -14.20
N LEU A 12 -0.60 -13.32 -13.69
CA LEU A 12 -1.45 -14.24 -14.44
C LEU A 12 -2.78 -13.58 -14.84
N ALA A 13 -3.41 -12.84 -13.93
CA ALA A 13 -4.63 -12.10 -14.21
C ALA A 13 -4.41 -11.01 -15.28
N ALA A 14 -3.29 -10.29 -15.20
CA ALA A 14 -2.93 -9.29 -16.20
C ALA A 14 -2.73 -9.91 -17.58
N HIS A 15 -2.02 -11.03 -17.67
CA HIS A 15 -1.85 -11.78 -18.91
C HIS A 15 -3.19 -12.29 -19.46
N PHE A 16 -4.06 -12.81 -18.60
CA PHE A 16 -5.41 -13.26 -18.99
C PHE A 16 -6.25 -12.11 -19.57
N CYS A 17 -6.28 -10.95 -18.91
CA CYS A 17 -6.97 -9.76 -19.41
C CYS A 17 -6.36 -9.27 -20.74
N TRP A 18 -5.03 -9.27 -20.86
CA TRP A 18 -4.35 -8.86 -22.08
C TRP A 18 -4.64 -9.81 -23.25
N ALA A 19 -4.63 -11.12 -23.00
CA ALA A 19 -5.01 -12.14 -23.98
C ALA A 19 -6.48 -11.99 -24.40
N GLY A 20 -7.37 -11.75 -23.43
CA GLY A 20 -8.78 -11.48 -23.68
C GLY A 20 -9.01 -10.25 -24.57
N LEU A 21 -8.24 -9.17 -24.37
CA LEU A 21 -8.32 -7.95 -25.19
C LEU A 21 -7.95 -8.22 -26.66
N TYR A 22 -6.86 -8.95 -26.90
CA TYR A 22 -6.48 -9.36 -28.25
C TYR A 22 -7.49 -10.33 -28.86
N GLY A 23 -8.00 -11.29 -28.09
CA GLY A 23 -9.02 -12.23 -28.55
C GLY A 23 -10.34 -11.54 -28.92
N LEU A 24 -10.77 -10.54 -28.15
CA LEU A 24 -11.92 -9.71 -28.49
C LEU A 24 -11.65 -8.91 -29.77
N GLY A 25 -10.46 -8.35 -29.92
CA GLY A 25 -10.04 -7.64 -31.13
C GLY A 25 -10.09 -8.53 -32.37
N GLU A 26 -9.59 -9.77 -32.27
CA GLU A 26 -9.66 -10.75 -33.36
C GLU A 26 -11.11 -11.15 -33.69
N LEU A 27 -11.95 -11.37 -32.67
CA LEU A 27 -13.37 -11.66 -32.87
C LEU A 27 -14.08 -10.52 -33.60
N LEU A 28 -13.86 -9.27 -33.18
CA LEU A 28 -14.46 -8.10 -33.81
C LEU A 28 -13.96 -7.89 -35.25
N CYS A 29 -12.66 -8.11 -35.49
CA CYS A 29 -12.07 -8.04 -36.83
C CYS A 29 -12.68 -9.11 -37.76
N GLY A 30 -12.91 -10.33 -37.25
CA GLY A 30 -13.59 -11.39 -37.99
C GLY A 30 -15.07 -11.09 -38.28
N LEU A 31 -15.78 -10.46 -37.35
CA LEU A 31 -17.18 -10.07 -37.52
C LEU A 31 -17.36 -8.91 -38.51
N LEU A 32 -16.40 -8.00 -38.57
CA LEU A 32 -16.45 -6.80 -39.42
C LEU A 32 -15.75 -6.97 -40.77
N ASP A 33 -15.15 -8.14 -41.03
CA ASP A 33 -14.30 -8.42 -42.20
C ASP A 33 -13.13 -7.42 -42.36
N ILE A 34 -12.67 -6.84 -41.24
CA ILE A 34 -11.53 -5.93 -41.17
C ILE A 34 -10.36 -6.75 -40.64
N GLY A 35 -9.63 -7.41 -41.53
CA GLY A 35 -8.62 -8.40 -41.17
C GLY A 35 -7.17 -7.88 -41.15
N TRP A 36 -6.36 -8.49 -40.28
CA TRP A 36 -4.91 -8.28 -40.21
C TRP A 36 -4.21 -9.13 -41.27
N LYS A 37 -3.98 -8.57 -42.47
CA LYS A 37 -3.52 -9.35 -43.65
C LYS A 37 -2.07 -9.84 -43.57
N ASN A 38 -1.20 -9.14 -42.85
CA ASN A 38 0.25 -9.38 -42.91
C ASN A 38 0.95 -9.50 -41.55
N ALA A 39 0.27 -9.19 -40.44
CA ALA A 39 0.87 -9.23 -39.11
C ALA A 39 -0.21 -9.55 -38.06
N HIS A 40 -0.08 -10.69 -37.38
CA HIS A 40 -0.97 -11.01 -36.27
C HIS A 40 -0.69 -10.08 -35.10
N PRO A 41 -1.66 -9.26 -34.64
CA PRO A 41 -1.43 -8.32 -33.56
C PRO A 41 -1.25 -9.02 -32.21
N ASN A 42 -1.76 -10.25 -32.08
CA ASN A 42 -1.77 -11.01 -30.84
C ASN A 42 -0.37 -11.57 -30.50
N PRO A 43 0.33 -11.03 -29.47
CA PRO A 43 1.68 -11.47 -29.13
C PRO A 43 1.72 -12.91 -28.62
N TYR A 44 0.63 -13.44 -28.07
CA TYR A 44 0.55 -14.83 -27.61
C TYR A 44 0.51 -15.80 -28.80
N ALA A 45 -0.25 -15.47 -29.84
CA ALA A 45 -0.29 -16.25 -31.07
C ALA A 45 1.08 -16.23 -31.77
N VAL A 46 1.72 -15.05 -31.84
CA VAL A 46 3.09 -14.91 -32.38
C VAL A 46 4.10 -15.75 -31.57
N ALA A 47 4.02 -15.73 -30.24
CA ALA A 47 4.91 -16.51 -29.38
C ALA A 47 4.71 -18.04 -29.55
N LEU A 48 3.47 -18.50 -29.78
CA LEU A 48 3.17 -19.91 -30.01
C LEU A 48 3.71 -20.42 -31.36
N HIS A 49 3.65 -19.59 -32.41
CA HIS A 49 4.12 -19.95 -33.75
C HIS A 49 5.60 -19.58 -34.00
N TRP A 50 6.25 -18.96 -33.02
CA TRP A 50 7.66 -18.59 -33.03
C TRP A 50 8.65 -19.63 -33.59
N PRO A 51 8.50 -20.95 -33.31
CA PRO A 51 9.39 -21.97 -33.87
C PRO A 51 9.37 -22.03 -35.40
N GLN A 52 8.28 -21.57 -36.02
CA GLN A 52 8.03 -21.62 -37.47
C GLN A 52 8.56 -20.36 -38.20
N SER A 53 8.93 -19.29 -37.50
CA SER A 53 9.45 -18.06 -38.10
C SER A 53 10.91 -18.22 -38.53
N GLU A 54 11.23 -17.84 -39.77
CA GLU A 54 12.58 -17.91 -40.34
C GLU A 54 13.27 -16.53 -40.47
N GLY A 55 14.60 -16.53 -40.33
CA GLY A 55 15.45 -15.36 -40.62
C GLY A 55 15.07 -14.08 -39.88
N ARG A 56 14.87 -12.99 -40.63
CA ARG A 56 14.60 -11.64 -40.11
C ARG A 56 13.22 -11.51 -39.45
N ALA A 57 12.24 -12.31 -39.87
CA ALA A 57 10.89 -12.31 -39.29
C ALA A 57 10.90 -12.74 -37.82
N ARG A 58 11.73 -13.74 -37.50
CA ARG A 58 11.97 -14.17 -36.12
C ARG A 58 12.43 -12.99 -35.26
N GLY A 59 13.47 -12.24 -35.63
CA GLY A 59 13.92 -11.09 -34.83
C GLY A 59 12.82 -10.05 -34.53
N LEU A 60 11.94 -9.78 -35.50
CA LEU A 60 10.82 -8.85 -35.35
C LEU A 60 9.71 -9.40 -34.44
N ASP A 61 9.38 -10.68 -34.57
CA ASP A 61 8.40 -11.36 -33.72
C ASP A 61 8.84 -11.29 -32.23
N LEU A 62 10.15 -11.33 -31.92
CA LEU A 62 10.66 -11.32 -30.55
C LEU A 62 10.54 -9.93 -29.96
N LEU A 63 10.95 -8.94 -30.76
CA LEU A 63 10.80 -7.53 -30.40
C LEU A 63 9.34 -7.19 -30.15
N TRP A 64 8.43 -7.74 -30.95
CA TRP A 64 6.99 -7.56 -30.76
C TRP A 64 6.48 -8.19 -29.44
N VAL A 65 6.87 -9.44 -29.16
CA VAL A 65 6.48 -10.14 -27.93
C VAL A 65 7.07 -9.46 -26.70
N LEU A 66 8.37 -9.14 -26.70
CA LEU A 66 9.05 -8.45 -25.60
C LEU A 66 8.51 -7.04 -25.39
N GLY A 67 8.25 -6.30 -26.48
CA GLY A 67 7.64 -4.97 -26.41
C GLY A 67 6.26 -5.01 -25.75
N ASN A 68 5.44 -6.00 -26.08
CA ASN A 68 4.15 -6.21 -25.43
C ASN A 68 4.29 -6.59 -23.95
N LEU A 69 5.29 -7.39 -23.59
CA LEU A 69 5.54 -7.75 -22.20
C LEU A 69 5.95 -6.53 -21.36
N VAL A 70 6.81 -5.67 -21.91
CA VAL A 70 7.20 -4.40 -21.28
C VAL A 70 5.99 -3.49 -21.13
N LEU A 71 5.19 -3.34 -22.19
CA LEU A 71 3.98 -2.53 -22.16
C LEU A 71 2.99 -3.02 -21.10
N LEU A 72 2.73 -4.33 -21.04
CA LEU A 72 1.85 -4.94 -20.05
C LEU A 72 2.36 -4.67 -18.63
N THR A 73 3.67 -4.78 -18.41
CA THR A 73 4.32 -4.52 -17.11
C THR A 73 4.17 -3.06 -16.69
N VAL A 74 4.41 -2.12 -17.61
CA VAL A 74 4.25 -0.68 -17.34
C VAL A 74 2.79 -0.36 -17.02
N LEU A 75 1.85 -0.88 -17.81
CA LEU A 75 0.41 -0.64 -17.60
C LEU A 75 -0.07 -1.24 -16.28
N THR A 76 0.36 -2.45 -15.92
CA THR A 76 0.01 -3.05 -14.63
C THR A 76 0.63 -2.31 -13.46
N PHE A 77 1.87 -1.85 -13.57
CA PHE A 77 2.50 -1.00 -12.55
C PHE A 77 1.70 0.29 -12.33
N ILE A 78 1.36 0.98 -13.41
CA ILE A 78 0.57 2.22 -13.36
C ILE A 78 -0.81 1.94 -12.76
N ALA A 79 -1.52 0.92 -13.24
CA ALA A 79 -2.83 0.54 -12.73
C ALA A 79 -2.78 0.19 -11.24
N THR A 80 -1.75 -0.54 -10.80
CA THR A 80 -1.56 -0.89 -9.38
C THR A 80 -1.25 0.35 -8.56
N HIS A 81 -0.38 1.23 -9.03
CA HIS A 81 -0.04 2.48 -8.35
C HIS A 81 -1.27 3.36 -8.12
N TYR A 82 -2.09 3.55 -9.16
CA TYR A 82 -3.33 4.31 -9.06
C TYR A 82 -4.40 3.60 -8.24
N ALA A 83 -4.56 2.28 -8.38
CA ALA A 83 -5.53 1.52 -7.61
C ALA A 83 -5.20 1.56 -6.11
N VAL A 84 -3.93 1.40 -5.73
CA VAL A 84 -3.48 1.51 -4.34
C VAL A 84 -3.65 2.95 -3.84
N GLY A 85 -3.21 3.95 -4.59
CA GLY A 85 -3.40 5.36 -4.21
C GLY A 85 -4.87 5.76 -4.04
N TRP A 86 -5.74 5.32 -4.93
CA TRP A 86 -7.17 5.59 -4.88
C TRP A 86 -7.88 4.81 -3.76
N GLN A 87 -7.51 3.54 -3.54
CA GLN A 87 -8.06 2.75 -2.44
C GLN A 87 -7.57 3.22 -1.06
N LEU A 88 -6.38 3.82 -0.95
CA LEU A 88 -5.96 4.52 0.26
C LEU A 88 -6.84 5.74 0.54
N ALA A 89 -7.30 6.44 -0.51
CA ALA A 89 -8.13 7.63 -0.38
C ALA A 89 -9.63 7.32 -0.13
N SER A 90 -10.15 6.16 -0.57
CA SER A 90 -11.58 5.84 -0.47
C SER A 90 -11.90 4.82 0.65
N LYS A 91 -13.03 5.00 1.35
CA LYS A 91 -13.55 4.07 2.38
C LYS A 91 -14.21 2.81 1.77
N SER A 92 -13.61 2.20 0.75
CA SER A 92 -14.21 1.06 0.02
C SER A 92 -14.06 -0.27 0.80
N PRO A 93 -15.04 -1.21 0.75
CA PRO A 93 -14.94 -2.54 1.37
C PRO A 93 -13.79 -3.39 0.81
N VAL A 94 -13.32 -3.08 -0.40
CA VAL A 94 -12.12 -3.70 -1.02
C VAL A 94 -10.86 -3.39 -0.21
N ARG A 95 -10.85 -2.27 0.52
CA ARG A 95 -9.78 -1.90 1.47
C ARG A 95 -9.61 -2.97 2.54
N SER A 96 -10.68 -3.52 3.09
CA SER A 96 -10.58 -4.56 4.14
C SER A 96 -10.02 -5.88 3.62
N ALA A 97 -10.33 -6.25 2.37
CA ALA A 97 -9.84 -7.47 1.75
C ALA A 97 -8.34 -7.37 1.36
N LEU A 98 -7.92 -6.22 0.84
CA LEU A 98 -6.51 -5.96 0.50
C LEU A 98 -5.66 -5.64 1.74
N TYR A 99 -6.16 -4.87 2.71
CA TYR A 99 -5.45 -4.58 3.97
C TYR A 99 -5.34 -5.78 4.90
N GLY A 100 -6.29 -6.74 4.84
CA GLY A 100 -6.15 -8.00 5.56
C GLY A 100 -4.90 -8.79 5.15
N TRP A 101 -4.38 -8.54 3.94
CA TRP A 101 -3.22 -9.24 3.37
C TRP A 101 -1.96 -8.36 3.26
N VAL A 102 -2.06 -7.03 3.29
CA VAL A 102 -0.95 -6.04 3.23
C VAL A 102 -0.72 -5.37 4.61
N ALA A 103 -0.94 -6.12 5.69
CA ALA A 103 -1.10 -5.60 7.06
C ALA A 103 0.15 -4.96 7.71
N GLU A 104 1.26 -4.74 7.00
CA GLU A 104 2.49 -4.18 7.60
C GLU A 104 2.48 -2.64 7.69
N ALA A 105 1.57 -1.93 7.03
CA ALA A 105 1.48 -0.47 7.10
C ALA A 105 0.04 0.03 7.29
N THR A 106 -0.42 0.10 8.54
CA THR A 106 -1.71 0.71 8.87
C THR A 106 -1.59 2.25 8.91
N ALA A 107 -2.01 2.92 7.85
CA ALA A 107 -2.28 4.36 7.89
C ALA A 107 -3.56 4.62 8.71
N ALA A 108 -3.44 4.65 10.04
CA ALA A 108 -4.52 5.05 10.92
C ALA A 108 -4.61 6.59 10.93
N GLN A 109 -5.16 7.17 9.87
CA GLN A 109 -5.48 8.59 9.81
C GLN A 109 -6.78 8.86 10.58
N GLY A 110 -6.80 9.88 11.44
CA GLY A 110 -8.02 10.36 12.11
C GLY A 110 -8.19 9.93 13.57
N ALA A 111 -7.11 9.62 14.28
CA ALA A 111 -7.13 9.46 15.74
C ALA A 111 -6.12 10.42 16.39
N ILE A 112 -6.47 10.93 17.56
CA ILE A 112 -5.50 11.50 18.50
C ILE A 112 -4.88 10.33 19.24
N ALA A 113 -3.56 10.25 19.25
CA ALA A 113 -2.83 9.22 19.97
C ALA A 113 -2.11 9.82 21.16
N HIS A 114 -2.27 9.18 22.32
CA HIS A 114 -1.51 9.46 23.53
C HIS A 114 -0.49 8.34 23.71
N VAL A 115 0.78 8.67 23.53
CA VAL A 115 1.87 7.69 23.58
C VAL A 115 2.70 7.93 24.83
N VAL A 116 2.78 6.92 25.70
CA VAL A 116 3.70 6.92 26.84
C VAL A 116 4.97 6.23 26.40
N THR A 117 6.10 6.91 26.60
CA THR A 117 7.42 6.38 26.20
C THR A 117 8.14 5.73 27.38
N ASN A 118 9.23 5.03 27.07
CA ASN A 118 10.17 4.51 28.05
C ASN A 118 11.12 5.61 28.59
N LEU A 119 10.98 6.85 28.14
CA LEU A 119 11.76 7.98 28.64
C LEU A 119 11.17 8.49 29.95
N GLU A 120 12.05 8.81 30.89
CA GLU A 120 11.71 9.46 32.15
C GLU A 120 12.42 10.81 32.24
N LEU A 121 11.71 11.81 32.72
CA LEU A 121 12.24 13.14 33.00
C LEU A 121 11.90 13.47 34.45
N ASP A 122 12.91 13.68 35.29
CA ASP A 122 12.75 13.99 36.71
C ASP A 122 11.88 12.98 37.49
N GLY A 123 12.00 11.69 37.13
CA GLY A 123 11.21 10.60 37.74
C GLY A 123 9.75 10.52 37.29
N ALA A 124 9.34 11.34 36.32
CA ALA A 124 8.04 11.27 35.67
C ALA A 124 8.15 10.60 34.29
N ALA A 125 7.18 9.74 33.95
CA ALA A 125 7.14 9.12 32.63
C ALA A 125 6.75 10.14 31.57
N VAL A 126 7.49 10.18 30.47
CA VAL A 126 7.28 11.14 29.39
C VAL A 126 6.35 10.56 28.33
N GLY A 127 5.41 11.37 27.86
CA GLY A 127 4.54 11.01 26.75
C GLY A 127 4.32 12.14 25.75
N TYR A 128 3.76 11.76 24.61
CA TYR A 128 3.43 12.64 23.51
C TYR A 128 1.96 12.48 23.12
N GLU A 129 1.27 13.60 22.95
CA GLU A 129 -0.09 13.68 22.43
C GLU A 129 -0.03 14.32 21.04
N GLY A 130 -0.69 13.73 20.04
CA GLY A 130 -0.73 14.31 18.70
C GLY A 130 -1.63 13.57 17.75
N VAL A 131 -1.76 14.11 16.53
CA VAL A 131 -2.56 13.50 15.47
C VAL A 131 -1.78 12.34 14.86
N LEU A 132 -2.38 11.15 14.86
CA LEU A 132 -1.78 9.96 14.26
C LEU A 132 -1.73 10.09 12.74
N LYS A 133 -0.51 10.06 12.18
CA LYS A 133 -0.28 10.07 10.73
C LYS A 133 -0.02 8.68 10.17
N HIS A 134 0.84 7.92 10.83
CA HIS A 134 1.23 6.57 10.40
C HIS A 134 1.40 5.64 11.60
N LEU A 135 0.99 4.38 11.44
CA LEU A 135 1.20 3.30 12.39
C LEU A 135 1.69 2.05 11.65
N THR A 136 2.88 1.59 11.97
CA THR A 136 3.46 0.37 11.38
C THR A 136 3.28 -0.77 12.36
N LEU A 137 2.73 -1.88 11.88
CA LEU A 137 2.53 -3.08 12.68
C LEU A 137 3.38 -4.23 12.11
N ASP A 138 3.88 -5.10 12.97
CA ASP A 138 4.47 -6.37 12.52
C ASP A 138 3.39 -7.41 12.20
N SER A 139 3.81 -8.57 11.71
CA SER A 139 2.94 -9.71 11.42
C SER A 139 2.19 -10.25 12.66
N SER A 140 2.67 -9.93 13.87
CA SER A 140 2.03 -10.26 15.14
C SER A 140 1.12 -9.16 15.67
N LYS A 141 0.84 -8.12 14.86
CA LYS A 141 0.04 -6.93 15.21
C LYS A 141 0.64 -6.09 16.36
N LYS A 142 1.95 -6.19 16.60
CA LYS A 142 2.64 -5.29 17.53
C LYS A 142 3.06 -4.02 16.81
N ILE A 143 3.07 -2.91 17.54
CA ILE A 143 3.49 -1.61 17.02
C ILE A 143 5.00 -1.60 16.86
N VAL A 144 5.47 -1.43 15.62
CA VAL A 144 6.89 -1.33 15.27
C VAL A 144 7.31 0.12 15.13
N SER A 145 6.44 0.98 14.62
CA SER A 145 6.67 2.42 14.61
C SER A 145 5.38 3.20 14.58
N LEU A 146 5.44 4.42 15.08
CA LEU A 146 4.32 5.35 15.12
C LEU A 146 4.81 6.75 14.76
N VAL A 147 4.06 7.44 13.90
CA VAL A 147 4.33 8.84 13.53
C VAL A 147 3.16 9.71 13.95
N LEU A 148 3.44 10.69 14.80
CA LEU A 148 2.49 11.73 15.20
C LEU A 148 2.86 13.05 14.53
N ALA A 149 1.85 13.88 14.26
CA ALA A 149 2.00 15.27 13.88
C ALA A 149 1.37 16.21 14.92
N GLU A 150 1.81 17.46 14.92
CA GLU A 150 1.30 18.51 15.84
C GLU A 150 1.39 18.06 17.30
N CYS A 151 2.58 17.60 17.70
CA CYS A 151 2.74 16.88 18.95
C CYS A 151 3.00 17.82 20.12
N GLU A 152 2.29 17.57 21.22
CA GLU A 152 2.51 18.16 22.53
C GLU A 152 3.17 17.14 23.47
N LEU A 153 4.04 17.64 24.35
CA LEU A 153 4.68 16.84 25.38
C LEU A 153 3.80 16.82 26.64
N PHE A 154 3.68 15.66 27.28
CA PHE A 154 3.09 15.55 28.61
C PHE A 154 3.97 14.68 29.52
N THR A 155 3.81 14.82 30.82
CA THR A 155 4.40 13.93 31.81
C THR A 155 3.33 13.29 32.69
N LEU A 156 3.58 12.04 33.08
CA LEU A 156 2.78 11.31 34.05
C LEU A 156 3.52 11.31 35.38
N VAL A 157 2.94 11.99 36.37
CA VAL A 157 3.50 12.10 37.72
C VAL A 157 2.64 11.30 38.68
N ALA A 158 3.23 10.30 39.34
CA ALA A 158 2.56 9.57 40.41
C ALA A 158 2.66 10.38 41.71
N LYS A 159 1.53 10.89 42.20
CA LYS A 159 1.46 11.65 43.47
C LYS A 159 0.26 11.17 44.29
N GLY A 160 0.50 10.79 45.54
CA GLY A 160 -0.56 10.39 46.47
C GLY A 160 -1.35 9.13 46.04
N GLY A 161 -0.73 8.21 45.30
CA GLY A 161 -1.39 6.99 44.79
C GLY A 161 -2.22 7.20 43.51
N LEU A 162 -2.23 8.42 42.96
CA LEU A 162 -2.89 8.75 41.69
C LEU A 162 -1.86 9.12 40.64
N VAL A 163 -2.17 8.84 39.37
CA VAL A 163 -1.37 9.26 38.22
C VAL A 163 -1.95 10.55 37.67
N HIS A 164 -1.17 11.62 37.71
CA HIS A 164 -1.56 12.92 37.17
C HIS A 164 -0.98 13.10 35.77
N HIS A 165 -1.84 13.44 34.82
CA HIS A 165 -1.46 13.86 33.48
C HIS A 165 -1.17 15.37 33.47
N VAL A 166 0.09 15.74 33.30
CA VAL A 166 0.55 17.14 33.28
C VAL A 166 0.99 17.49 31.86
N ARG A 167 0.27 18.40 31.21
CA ARG A 167 0.68 18.92 29.90
C ARG A 167 1.88 19.83 30.07
N ASN A 168 2.92 19.59 29.27
CA ASN A 168 4.13 20.41 29.19
C ASN A 168 4.24 20.99 27.78
N PRO A 169 3.34 21.92 27.40
CA PRO A 169 3.34 22.49 26.06
C PRO A 169 4.68 23.19 25.81
N ARG A 170 5.26 22.94 24.64
CA ARG A 170 6.46 23.65 24.17
C ARG A 170 6.04 24.93 23.47
N ASP A 171 6.85 25.99 23.58
CA ASP A 171 6.63 27.26 22.86
C ASP A 171 6.47 27.07 21.34
N LYS A 172 7.07 26.00 20.80
CA LYS A 172 6.86 25.54 19.43
C LYS A 172 6.47 24.05 19.45
N PRO A 173 5.28 23.68 18.95
CA PRO A 173 4.87 22.29 18.82
C PRO A 173 5.87 21.51 17.97
N LEU A 174 6.04 20.23 18.29
CA LEU A 174 6.87 19.35 17.46
C LEU A 174 6.10 19.03 16.17
N PRO A 175 6.63 19.39 14.98
CA PRO A 175 5.87 19.26 13.74
C PRO A 175 5.55 17.79 13.44
N ASN A 176 6.53 16.91 13.63
CA ASN A 176 6.35 15.46 13.61
C ASN A 176 7.29 14.80 14.63
N ILE A 177 6.85 13.68 15.20
CA ILE A 177 7.71 12.78 15.98
C ILE A 177 7.55 11.35 15.45
N VAL A 178 8.67 10.65 15.34
CA VAL A 178 8.72 9.24 14.99
C VAL A 178 9.14 8.46 16.24
N LEU A 179 8.31 7.53 16.67
CA LEU A 179 8.56 6.67 17.81
C LEU A 179 8.70 5.23 17.32
N SER A 180 9.82 4.59 17.68
CA SER A 180 10.00 3.15 17.47
C SER A 180 9.21 2.35 18.50
N GLY A 181 8.81 1.13 18.17
CA GLY A 181 8.08 0.24 19.07
C GLY A 181 8.79 0.02 20.41
N GLU A 182 10.13 -0.08 20.38
CA GLU A 182 10.96 -0.21 21.58
C GLU A 182 10.93 1.01 22.51
N ALA A 183 10.65 2.20 21.97
CA ALA A 183 10.52 3.42 22.75
C ALA A 183 9.11 3.59 23.34
N ILE A 184 8.13 2.81 22.89
CA ILE A 184 6.72 2.92 23.29
C ILE A 184 6.43 1.97 24.44
N ARG A 185 6.02 2.51 25.57
CA ARG A 185 5.56 1.74 26.73
C ARG A 185 4.09 1.40 26.61
N ASN A 186 3.28 2.37 26.20
CA ASN A 186 1.84 2.22 26.03
C ASN A 186 1.31 3.24 25.02
N VAL A 187 0.19 2.94 24.39
CA VAL A 187 -0.52 3.86 23.50
C VAL A 187 -2.03 3.76 23.72
N ALA A 188 -2.69 4.91 23.74
CA ALA A 188 -4.14 5.01 23.70
C ALA A 188 -4.56 5.86 22.51
N PHE A 189 -5.69 5.51 21.90
CA PHE A 189 -6.23 6.18 20.72
C PHE A 189 -7.61 6.76 21.02
N ILE A 190 -7.81 8.01 20.64
CA ILE A 190 -9.12 8.68 20.66
C ILE A 190 -9.51 8.97 19.21
N PRO A 191 -10.58 8.35 18.69
CA PRO A 191 -11.02 8.60 17.32
C PRO A 191 -11.56 10.02 17.16
N ILE A 192 -11.14 10.71 16.10
CA ILE A 192 -11.64 12.05 15.76
C ILE A 192 -12.97 11.86 15.01
N GLY A 193 -14.09 12.32 15.60
CA GLY A 193 -15.40 12.36 14.93
C GLY A 193 -16.42 11.29 15.35
N LEU A 194 -16.23 10.59 16.47
CA LEU A 194 -17.32 9.86 17.12
C LEU A 194 -17.89 10.72 18.26
N PRO A 195 -19.22 10.93 18.35
CA PRO A 195 -19.80 11.59 19.51
C PRO A 195 -19.44 10.81 20.77
N ALA A 196 -19.10 11.51 21.84
CA ALA A 196 -18.85 10.92 23.14
C ALA A 196 -20.05 10.04 23.53
N ALA A 197 -19.80 8.75 23.77
CA ALA A 197 -20.76 7.83 24.36
C ALA A 197 -20.90 8.09 25.86
#